data_AF-A0A2U1FFJ7-F1
#
_entry.id   AF-A0A2U1FFJ7-F1
#
_cell.length_a   1.000
_cell.length_b   1.000
_cell.length_c   1.000
_cell.angle_alpha   90.00
_cell.angle_beta   90.00
_cell.angle_gamma   90.00
#
_symmetry.space_group_name_H-M   'P 1'
#
loop_
_entity.id
_entity.type
_entity.pdbx_description
1 polymer ?
#
loop_
_entity_poly.entity_id
_entity_poly.type
_entity_poly.pdbx_seq_one_letter_code
_entity_poly.pdbx_strand_id
1 'polypeptide(L)'
;MTPPDLRLRRPSPGLIGLPWERPLGDWDPDEVPLRELPVGPSRHLVRFVEVDGGLWALKELPPRIARREFDVLRHLEETGLPAVRPAGLVTQPDHDCSILLTRYLTGSWQYRRLIARLPPNRPAHRSRLFDAMVGLIVELHRHGVYWGDCSLANTLFSRDGQLFQAWLVDAETSEVHPSLSDGQRAQDLEILVENVASGMVDLAASLGRPPEIEEQLIAEAMELPSRYEALWEALHAQPQFAFGDRYRIEGTVRELNDLGFVVDEVSLAPAEGGGGGDGGGGGAVRLRLLVGERNHHARYLEELTGLEVGEGQARILLGDLRAHQRAIAREHPHRVGEEEAIASWMHDVLTPGMRRAHAAVRHVGTPVQAYCDLLEVRWLLSEQAGADVGTERALEALAERAPTDSAARALVADTASELPIVAPDPEVPPTPDPEVPPTPDRA
;
A
#
# COMPACT_ATOMS: atom_id res chain seq x y z
N MET A 1 -13.44 13.99 -37.70
CA MET A 1 -13.07 13.54 -36.36
C MET A 1 -11.64 14.00 -36.10
N THR A 2 -11.44 14.70 -34.99
CA THR A 2 -10.12 15.07 -34.52
C THR A 2 -9.48 13.82 -33.91
N PRO A 3 -8.26 13.42 -34.31
CA PRO A 3 -7.61 12.28 -33.70
C PRO A 3 -7.37 12.53 -32.19
N PRO A 4 -7.48 11.50 -31.33
CA PRO A 4 -7.13 11.63 -29.91
C PRO A 4 -5.63 11.93 -29.72
N ASP A 5 -5.29 12.70 -28.69
CA ASP A 5 -3.90 12.94 -28.25
C ASP A 5 -3.52 11.88 -27.22
N LEU A 6 -2.62 10.95 -27.57
CA LEU A 6 -2.19 9.85 -26.71
C LEU A 6 -0.83 10.18 -26.08
N ARG A 7 -0.77 10.24 -24.76
CA ARG A 7 0.48 10.35 -23.99
C ARG A 7 0.69 9.09 -23.16
N LEU A 8 1.37 8.12 -23.74
CA LEU A 8 1.64 6.83 -23.10
C LEU A 8 3.09 6.76 -22.58
N ARG A 9 3.25 6.28 -21.35
CA ARG A 9 4.57 6.07 -20.71
C ARG A 9 5.06 4.62 -20.83
N ARG A 10 4.15 3.70 -21.12
CA ARG A 10 4.43 2.28 -21.39
C ARG A 10 3.70 1.86 -22.69
N PRO A 11 4.10 2.42 -23.86
CA PRO A 11 3.43 2.09 -25.11
C PRO A 11 3.64 0.62 -25.45
N SER A 12 2.56 -0.07 -25.79
CA SER A 12 2.56 -1.43 -26.32
C SER A 12 1.61 -1.54 -27.50
N PRO A 13 1.80 -2.49 -28.43
CA PRO A 13 0.95 -2.60 -29.63
C PRO A 13 -0.53 -2.74 -29.29
N GLY A 14 -0.88 -3.55 -28.29
CA GLY A 14 -2.26 -3.73 -27.84
C GLY A 14 -2.83 -2.46 -27.21
N LEU A 15 -2.04 -1.74 -26.39
CA LEU A 15 -2.50 -0.51 -25.75
C LEU A 15 -2.68 0.64 -26.76
N ILE A 16 -1.79 0.77 -27.74
CA ILE A 16 -1.91 1.76 -28.82
C ILE A 16 -3.11 1.45 -29.72
N GLY A 17 -3.40 0.17 -29.94
CA GLY A 17 -4.48 -0.29 -30.80
C GLY A 17 -5.89 -0.24 -30.19
N LEU A 18 -6.04 0.20 -28.93
CA LEU A 18 -7.35 0.41 -28.33
C LEU A 18 -8.14 1.52 -29.04
N PRO A 19 -9.48 1.50 -29.00
CA PRO A 19 -10.32 2.44 -29.73
C PRO A 19 -10.44 3.81 -29.05
N TRP A 20 -9.31 4.51 -28.97
CA TRP A 20 -9.18 5.81 -28.30
C TRP A 20 -10.01 6.93 -28.91
N GLU A 21 -10.55 6.76 -30.11
CA GLU A 21 -11.47 7.69 -30.76
C GLU A 21 -12.92 7.60 -30.24
N ARG A 22 -13.26 6.53 -29.51
CA ARG A 22 -14.60 6.28 -28.96
C ARG A 22 -14.68 6.62 -27.46
N PRO A 23 -15.80 7.17 -26.96
CA PRO A 23 -16.02 7.32 -25.51
C PRO A 23 -15.84 5.99 -24.79
N LEU A 24 -15.30 6.00 -23.56
CA LEU A 24 -14.96 4.76 -22.85
C LEU A 24 -16.20 3.89 -22.55
N GLY A 25 -17.38 4.53 -22.44
CA GLY A 25 -18.66 3.87 -22.23
C GLY A 25 -19.11 3.00 -23.40
N ASP A 26 -18.65 3.32 -24.61
CA ASP A 26 -19.09 2.70 -25.88
C ASP A 26 -18.14 1.57 -26.35
N TRP A 27 -17.15 1.21 -25.52
CA TRP A 27 -16.20 0.15 -25.85
C TRP A 27 -16.86 -1.22 -25.77
N ASP A 28 -16.80 -1.97 -26.88
CA ASP A 28 -17.42 -3.28 -27.01
C ASP A 28 -16.54 -4.38 -26.38
N PRO A 29 -17.06 -5.18 -25.42
CA PRO A 29 -16.34 -6.33 -24.86
C PRO A 29 -15.92 -7.40 -25.89
N ASP A 30 -16.58 -7.48 -27.04
CA ASP A 30 -16.23 -8.42 -28.12
C ASP A 30 -15.03 -7.93 -28.95
N GLU A 31 -14.76 -6.62 -28.94
CA GLU A 31 -13.65 -5.99 -29.69
C GLU A 31 -12.45 -5.67 -28.80
N VAL A 32 -12.70 -5.34 -27.52
CA VAL A 32 -11.69 -4.93 -26.55
C VAL A 32 -11.64 -5.96 -25.42
N PRO A 33 -10.46 -6.40 -24.97
CA PRO A 33 -10.33 -7.33 -23.86
C PRO A 33 -10.63 -6.66 -22.51
N LEU A 34 -11.89 -6.28 -22.31
CA LEU A 34 -12.41 -5.71 -21.08
C LEU A 34 -12.43 -6.78 -19.97
N ARG A 35 -12.14 -6.36 -18.75
CA ARG A 35 -12.23 -7.21 -17.55
C ARG A 35 -13.24 -6.62 -16.58
N GLU A 36 -14.14 -7.47 -16.11
CA GLU A 36 -15.00 -7.13 -14.97
C GLU A 36 -14.23 -7.39 -13.68
N LEU A 37 -13.79 -6.29 -13.05
CA LEU A 37 -13.20 -6.34 -11.73
C LEU A 37 -14.22 -5.86 -10.72
N PRO A 38 -14.37 -6.52 -9.57
CA PRO A 38 -15.34 -6.07 -8.59
C PRO A 38 -14.72 -4.93 -7.79
N VAL A 39 -14.92 -3.74 -8.31
CA VAL A 39 -14.52 -2.47 -7.73
C VAL A 39 -15.73 -1.77 -7.12
N GLY A 40 -15.50 -1.06 -6.02
CA GLY A 40 -16.49 -0.19 -5.40
C GLY A 40 -16.97 0.93 -6.32
N PRO A 41 -18.04 1.63 -5.93
CA PRO A 41 -18.60 2.71 -6.73
C PRO A 41 -17.55 3.79 -6.99
N SER A 42 -17.50 4.29 -8.22
CA SER A 42 -16.70 5.45 -8.59
C SER A 42 -17.61 6.55 -9.11
N ARG A 43 -17.25 7.80 -8.83
CA ARG A 43 -17.94 8.98 -9.35
C ARG A 43 -17.78 9.11 -10.88
N HIS A 44 -16.72 8.52 -11.42
CA HIS A 44 -16.36 8.56 -12.83
C HIS A 44 -16.47 7.17 -13.46
N LEU A 45 -16.60 7.13 -14.78
CA LEU A 45 -16.60 5.86 -15.49
C LEU A 45 -15.21 5.23 -15.42
N VAL A 46 -15.15 4.00 -14.90
CA VAL A 46 -13.93 3.19 -14.86
C VAL A 46 -14.14 1.89 -15.64
N ARG A 47 -13.19 1.55 -16.50
CA ARG A 47 -13.10 0.26 -17.20
C ARG A 47 -11.73 -0.36 -16.96
N PHE A 48 -11.65 -1.68 -16.99
CA PHE A 48 -10.39 -2.40 -16.89
C PHE A 48 -10.12 -3.15 -18.18
N VAL A 49 -8.87 -3.11 -18.63
CA VAL A 49 -8.45 -3.72 -19.90
C VAL A 49 -7.22 -4.56 -19.67
N GLU A 50 -7.22 -5.79 -20.18
CA GLU A 50 -6.06 -6.66 -20.18
C GLU A 50 -5.46 -6.76 -21.59
N VAL A 51 -4.31 -6.13 -21.80
CA VAL A 51 -3.59 -6.14 -23.07
C VAL A 51 -2.10 -6.36 -22.84
N ASP A 52 -1.48 -7.13 -23.73
CA ASP A 52 -0.04 -7.43 -23.70
C ASP A 52 0.46 -7.97 -22.34
N GLY A 53 -0.39 -8.74 -21.65
CA GLY A 53 -0.09 -9.30 -20.32
C GLY A 53 -0.14 -8.29 -19.17
N GLY A 54 -0.55 -7.05 -19.43
CA GLY A 54 -0.79 -6.02 -18.41
C GLY A 54 -2.27 -5.75 -18.20
N LEU A 55 -2.65 -5.49 -16.95
CA LEU A 55 -4.00 -5.06 -16.56
C LEU A 55 -3.97 -3.56 -16.25
N TRP A 56 -4.85 -2.81 -16.90
CA TRP A 56 -4.91 -1.35 -16.85
C TRP A 56 -6.28 -0.90 -16.35
N ALA A 57 -6.29 0.17 -15.56
CA ALA A 57 -7.51 0.89 -15.21
C ALA A 57 -7.62 2.16 -16.06
N LEU A 58 -8.78 2.37 -16.65
CA LEU A 58 -9.11 3.49 -17.53
C LEU A 58 -10.19 4.31 -16.81
N LYS A 59 -9.86 5.54 -16.41
CA LYS A 59 -10.78 6.46 -15.72
C LYS A 59 -11.10 7.62 -16.66
N GLU A 60 -12.35 7.74 -17.10
CA GLU A 60 -12.80 8.84 -17.96
C GLU A 60 -13.12 10.08 -17.11
N LEU A 61 -12.56 11.23 -17.47
CA LEU A 61 -12.53 12.45 -16.65
C LEU A 61 -12.62 13.71 -17.53
N PRO A 62 -13.09 14.84 -16.97
CA PRO A 62 -12.92 16.14 -17.60
C PRO A 62 -11.43 16.46 -17.83
N PRO A 63 -11.02 17.05 -18.98
CA PRO A 63 -9.60 17.15 -19.36
C PRO A 63 -8.71 17.87 -18.35
N ARG A 64 -9.23 18.92 -17.70
CA ARG A 64 -8.49 19.67 -16.67
C ARG A 64 -8.22 18.80 -15.43
N ILE A 65 -9.21 18.02 -15.01
CA ILE A 65 -9.12 17.15 -13.84
C ILE A 65 -8.17 15.98 -14.15
N ALA A 66 -8.34 15.33 -15.30
CA ALA A 66 -7.49 14.23 -15.74
C ALA A 66 -6.01 14.61 -15.80
N ARG A 67 -5.71 15.81 -16.32
CA ARG A 67 -4.33 16.32 -16.37
C ARG A 67 -3.76 16.56 -14.98
N ARG A 68 -4.52 17.21 -14.08
CA ARG A 68 -4.09 17.45 -12.71
C ARG A 68 -3.82 16.13 -11.98
N GLU A 69 -4.74 15.18 -12.04
CA GLU A 69 -4.60 13.87 -11.40
C GLU A 69 -3.39 13.10 -11.96
N PHE A 70 -3.20 13.11 -13.28
CA PHE A 70 -2.03 12.52 -13.92
C PHE A 70 -0.72 13.13 -13.40
N ASP A 71 -0.63 14.46 -13.31
CA ASP A 71 0.56 15.16 -12.84
C ASP A 71 0.85 14.86 -11.36
N VAL A 72 -0.18 14.78 -10.51
CA VAL A 72 -0.03 14.38 -9.11
C VAL A 72 0.45 12.93 -8.99
N LEU A 73 -0.19 11.98 -9.68
CA LEU A 73 0.23 10.57 -9.66
C LEU A 73 1.66 10.39 -10.17
N ARG A 74 2.09 11.23 -11.13
CA ARG A 74 3.49 11.25 -11.59
C ARG A 74 4.44 11.72 -10.51
N HIS A 75 4.10 12.80 -9.79
CA HIS A 75 4.88 13.26 -8.66
C HIS A 75 4.99 12.18 -7.57
N LEU A 76 3.89 11.49 -7.25
CA LEU A 76 3.87 10.38 -6.29
C LEU A 76 4.78 9.22 -6.74
N GLU A 77 4.82 8.91 -8.03
CA GLU A 77 5.74 7.89 -8.55
C GLU A 77 7.20 8.33 -8.50
N GLU A 78 7.50 9.55 -8.92
CA GLU A 78 8.86 10.10 -8.92
C GLU A 78 9.45 10.21 -7.50
N THR A 79 8.59 10.41 -6.49
CA THR A 79 8.95 10.44 -5.05
C THR A 79 8.89 9.06 -4.38
N GLY A 80 8.52 8.00 -5.11
CA GLY A 80 8.44 6.64 -4.55
C GLY A 80 7.27 6.40 -3.60
N LEU A 81 6.28 7.30 -3.55
CA LEU A 81 5.13 7.20 -2.67
C LEU A 81 4.17 6.07 -3.09
N PRO A 82 3.46 5.44 -2.12
CA PRO A 82 2.57 4.31 -2.38
C PRO A 82 1.24 4.79 -3.00
N ALA A 83 1.24 4.92 -4.32
CA ALA A 83 0.06 5.24 -5.12
C ALA A 83 0.04 4.41 -6.42
N VAL A 84 -1.13 4.32 -7.05
CA VAL A 84 -1.26 3.70 -8.38
C VAL A 84 -0.37 4.40 -9.41
N ARG A 85 0.27 3.62 -10.28
CA ARG A 85 1.26 4.16 -11.22
C ARG A 85 0.58 4.66 -12.50
N PRO A 86 0.76 5.93 -12.90
CA PRO A 86 0.13 6.45 -14.10
C PRO A 86 0.83 5.92 -15.36
N ALA A 87 0.07 5.27 -16.22
CA ALA A 87 0.53 4.65 -17.46
C ALA A 87 0.41 5.60 -18.66
N GLY A 88 -0.54 6.52 -18.62
CA GLY A 88 -0.75 7.49 -19.68
C GLY A 88 -1.98 8.36 -19.48
N LEU A 89 -2.13 9.32 -20.38
CA LEU A 89 -3.28 10.22 -20.46
C LEU A 89 -3.67 10.34 -21.94
N VAL A 90 -4.94 10.11 -22.25
CA VAL A 90 -5.48 10.24 -23.60
C VAL A 90 -6.52 11.34 -23.59
N THR A 91 -6.36 12.36 -24.43
CA THR A 91 -7.35 13.43 -24.58
C THR A 91 -8.16 13.20 -25.85
N GLN A 92 -9.49 13.30 -25.74
CA GLN A 92 -10.43 13.11 -26.84
C GLN A 92 -11.11 14.46 -27.15
N PRO A 93 -10.58 15.25 -28.10
CA PRO A 93 -11.05 16.63 -28.33
C PRO A 93 -12.53 16.71 -28.77
N ASP A 94 -12.99 15.71 -29.52
CA ASP A 94 -14.36 15.67 -30.04
C ASP A 94 -15.40 15.35 -28.95
N HIS A 95 -14.97 14.84 -27.78
CA HIS A 95 -15.84 14.42 -26.67
C HIS A 95 -15.67 15.27 -25.39
N ASP A 96 -14.78 16.27 -25.42
CA ASP A 96 -14.38 17.09 -24.27
C ASP A 96 -14.06 16.27 -23.00
N CYS A 97 -13.40 15.12 -23.19
CA CYS A 97 -13.02 14.23 -22.11
C CYS A 97 -11.55 13.78 -22.25
N SER A 98 -11.02 13.21 -21.17
CA SER A 98 -9.73 12.56 -21.16
C SER A 98 -9.79 11.27 -20.36
N ILE A 99 -9.07 10.26 -20.81
CA ILE A 99 -8.97 8.97 -20.15
C ILE A 99 -7.61 8.91 -19.47
N LEU A 100 -7.61 8.82 -18.14
CA LEU A 100 -6.43 8.54 -17.33
C LEU A 100 -6.21 7.03 -17.29
N LEU A 101 -5.01 6.60 -17.66
CA LEU A 101 -4.60 5.21 -17.63
C LEU A 101 -3.69 5.01 -16.41
N THR A 102 -4.02 4.05 -15.56
CA THR A 102 -3.15 3.60 -14.47
C THR A 102 -2.90 2.09 -14.55
N ARG A 103 -1.75 1.66 -14.04
CA ARG A 103 -1.47 0.23 -13.84
C ARG A 103 -2.37 -0.31 -12.75
N TYR A 104 -3.03 -1.43 -13.00
CA TYR A 104 -3.76 -2.12 -11.97
C TYR A 104 -2.80 -2.71 -10.94
N LEU A 105 -3.06 -2.46 -9.66
CA LEU A 105 -2.25 -2.99 -8.56
C LEU A 105 -2.62 -4.46 -8.31
N THR A 106 -1.87 -5.38 -8.89
CA THR A 106 -2.13 -6.82 -8.78
C THR A 106 -1.93 -7.31 -7.35
N GLY A 107 -2.81 -8.18 -6.87
CA GLY A 107 -2.75 -8.68 -5.49
C GLY A 107 -3.14 -7.64 -4.43
N SER A 108 -3.81 -6.56 -4.86
CA SER A 108 -4.44 -5.61 -3.95
C SER A 108 -5.93 -5.88 -3.79
N TRP A 109 -6.47 -5.37 -2.68
CA TRP A 109 -7.86 -5.50 -2.31
C TRP A 109 -8.41 -4.16 -1.88
N GLN A 110 -9.66 -3.93 -2.24
CA GLN A 110 -10.44 -2.87 -1.62
C GLN A 110 -10.84 -3.27 -0.22
N TYR A 111 -10.89 -2.29 0.67
CA TYR A 111 -11.20 -2.48 2.07
C TYR A 111 -12.49 -3.26 2.33
N ARG A 112 -13.57 -2.95 1.59
CA ARG A 112 -14.87 -3.61 1.75
C ARG A 112 -14.78 -5.13 1.63
N ARG A 113 -13.96 -5.62 0.69
CA ARG A 113 -13.75 -7.06 0.48
C ARG A 113 -12.96 -7.70 1.61
N LEU A 114 -11.92 -7.01 2.10
CA LEU A 114 -11.12 -7.49 3.23
C LEU A 114 -12.00 -7.63 4.47
N ILE A 115 -12.75 -6.60 4.83
CA ILE A 115 -13.58 -6.62 6.04
C ILE A 115 -14.79 -7.54 5.94
N ALA A 116 -15.43 -7.64 4.77
CA ALA A 116 -16.53 -8.59 4.56
C ALA A 116 -16.11 -10.03 4.90
N ARG A 117 -14.82 -10.34 4.75
CA ARG A 117 -14.22 -11.64 5.02
C ARG A 117 -13.56 -11.75 6.39
N LEU A 118 -13.36 -10.63 7.09
CA LEU A 118 -12.84 -10.63 8.45
C LEU A 118 -13.95 -11.00 9.45
N PRO A 119 -13.66 -11.85 10.45
CA PRO A 119 -14.62 -12.10 11.52
C PRO A 119 -14.88 -10.79 12.28
N PRO A 120 -16.15 -10.44 12.58
CA PRO A 120 -16.52 -9.16 13.20
C PRO A 120 -15.81 -8.92 14.53
N ASN A 121 -15.50 -9.99 15.27
CA ASN A 121 -14.90 -9.96 16.60
C ASN A 121 -13.36 -9.95 16.58
N ARG A 122 -12.70 -9.49 15.51
CA ARG A 122 -11.24 -9.41 15.40
C ARG A 122 -10.75 -7.96 15.20
N PRO A 123 -10.86 -7.09 16.24
CA PRO A 123 -10.42 -5.69 16.16
C PRO A 123 -8.94 -5.55 15.81
N ALA A 124 -8.10 -6.51 16.22
CA ALA A 124 -6.66 -6.51 15.88
C ALA A 124 -6.38 -6.52 14.37
N HIS A 125 -7.23 -7.15 13.54
CA HIS A 125 -7.04 -7.14 12.09
C HIS A 125 -7.42 -5.80 11.46
N ARG A 126 -8.48 -5.15 11.97
CA ARG A 126 -8.86 -3.80 11.52
C ARG A 126 -7.81 -2.77 11.92
N SER A 127 -7.28 -2.89 13.13
CA SER A 127 -6.17 -2.06 13.60
C SER A 127 -5.01 -2.05 12.61
N ARG A 128 -4.57 -3.22 12.11
CA ARG A 128 -3.47 -3.29 11.13
C ARG A 128 -3.78 -2.60 9.79
N LEU A 129 -5.04 -2.58 9.37
CA LEU A 129 -5.46 -1.84 8.15
C LEU A 129 -5.43 -0.32 8.41
N PHE A 130 -5.90 0.11 9.58
CA PHE A 130 -5.82 1.49 10.01
C PHE A 130 -4.38 1.97 10.15
N ASP A 131 -3.49 1.15 10.70
CA ASP A 131 -2.07 1.46 10.81
C ASP A 131 -1.44 1.62 9.42
N ALA A 132 -1.83 0.78 8.44
CA ALA A 132 -1.39 0.93 7.05
C ALA A 132 -1.89 2.24 6.42
N MET A 133 -3.14 2.64 6.66
CA MET A 133 -3.69 3.92 6.18
C MET A 133 -3.00 5.12 6.82
N VAL A 134 -2.82 5.10 8.14
CA VAL A 134 -2.12 6.14 8.88
C VAL A 134 -0.69 6.27 8.35
N GLY A 135 -0.03 5.14 8.12
CA GLY A 135 1.29 5.11 7.49
C GLY A 135 1.30 5.74 6.09
N LEU A 136 0.28 5.52 5.26
CA LEU A 136 0.14 6.16 3.95
C LEU A 136 0.01 7.68 4.09
N ILE A 137 -0.86 8.16 4.98
CA ILE A 137 -1.12 9.60 5.16
C ILE A 137 0.12 10.32 5.70
N VAL A 138 0.80 9.73 6.69
CA VAL A 138 2.08 10.27 7.18
C VAL A 138 3.09 10.41 6.06
N GLU A 139 3.22 9.40 5.18
CA GLU A 139 4.15 9.46 4.06
C GLU A 139 3.80 10.55 3.05
N LEU A 140 2.52 10.67 2.68
CA LEU A 140 2.03 11.74 1.82
C LEU A 140 2.37 13.12 2.41
N HIS A 141 2.04 13.32 3.69
CA HIS A 141 2.25 14.59 4.38
C HIS A 141 3.72 14.95 4.53
N ARG A 142 4.60 13.98 4.80
CA ARG A 142 6.07 14.17 4.86
C ARG A 142 6.64 14.69 3.54
N HIS A 143 5.98 14.37 2.42
CA HIS A 143 6.39 14.78 1.08
C HIS A 143 5.55 15.95 0.54
N GLY A 144 4.83 16.67 1.41
CA GLY A 144 4.09 17.85 1.01
C GLY A 144 2.82 17.56 0.23
N VAL A 145 2.30 16.34 0.25
CA VAL A 145 1.09 15.94 -0.48
C VAL A 145 -0.12 15.98 0.44
N TYR A 146 -1.05 16.88 0.16
CA TYR A 146 -2.40 16.91 0.73
C TYR A 146 -3.31 15.98 -0.09
N TRP A 147 -4.08 15.11 0.56
CA TRP A 147 -4.91 14.12 -0.12
C TRP A 147 -6.28 14.69 -0.50
N GLY A 148 -6.99 15.31 0.44
CA GLY A 148 -8.29 15.95 0.24
C GLY A 148 -9.49 15.02 0.07
N ASP A 149 -9.30 13.70 0.03
CA ASP A 149 -10.36 12.69 0.00
C ASP A 149 -9.87 11.37 0.62
N CYS A 150 -9.33 11.48 1.84
CA CYS A 150 -8.85 10.36 2.65
C CYS A 150 -10.01 9.40 2.94
N SER A 151 -10.09 8.27 2.25
CA SER A 151 -11.22 7.34 2.42
C SER A 151 -10.83 5.89 2.18
N LEU A 152 -11.62 4.97 2.75
CA LEU A 152 -11.49 3.53 2.51
C LEU A 152 -11.79 3.15 1.05
N ALA A 153 -12.60 3.95 0.36
CA ALA A 153 -12.97 3.74 -1.04
C ALA A 153 -11.81 4.09 -1.99
N ASN A 154 -11.03 5.13 -1.65
CA ASN A 154 -9.88 5.60 -2.42
C ASN A 154 -8.56 4.92 -2.01
N THR A 155 -8.63 3.88 -1.18
CA THR A 155 -7.48 3.13 -0.68
C THR A 155 -7.53 1.67 -1.14
N LEU A 156 -6.44 1.21 -1.75
CA LEU A 156 -6.18 -0.21 -1.94
C LEU A 156 -5.21 -0.72 -0.89
N PHE A 157 -5.40 -1.96 -0.46
CA PHE A 157 -4.51 -2.63 0.47
C PHE A 157 -3.83 -3.78 -0.23
N SER A 158 -2.55 -3.98 0.00
CA SER A 158 -1.83 -5.19 -0.40
C SER A 158 -1.11 -5.78 0.79
N ARG A 159 -0.75 -7.05 0.68
CA ARG A 159 0.20 -7.67 1.59
C ARG A 159 1.59 -7.24 1.19
N ASP A 160 2.38 -6.86 2.18
CA ASP A 160 3.80 -6.54 2.00
C ASP A 160 4.61 -7.27 3.09
N GLY A 161 5.00 -8.50 2.78
CA GLY A 161 5.65 -9.38 3.73
C GLY A 161 4.67 -9.72 4.85
N GLN A 162 4.97 -9.32 6.08
CA GLN A 162 4.12 -9.59 7.23
C GLN A 162 3.08 -8.49 7.49
N LEU A 163 3.22 -7.32 6.86
CA LEU A 163 2.39 -6.14 7.07
C LEU A 163 1.33 -5.95 5.98
N PHE A 164 0.44 -4.99 6.18
CA PHE A 164 -0.40 -4.43 5.13
C PHE A 164 0.21 -3.12 4.65
N GLN A 165 0.18 -2.90 3.35
CA GLN A 165 0.52 -1.62 2.73
C GLN A 165 -0.76 -1.02 2.16
N ALA A 166 -1.02 0.25 2.47
CA ALA A 166 -2.09 1.03 1.87
C ALA A 166 -1.55 1.83 0.66
N TRP A 167 -2.39 1.99 -0.35
CA TRP A 167 -2.06 2.65 -1.62
C TRP A 167 -3.14 3.66 -1.97
N LEU A 168 -2.73 4.88 -2.31
CA LEU A 168 -3.61 5.89 -2.85
C LEU A 168 -4.00 5.55 -4.29
N VAL A 169 -5.29 5.52 -4.58
CA VAL A 169 -5.81 5.21 -5.93
C VAL A 169 -6.33 6.45 -6.65
N ASP A 170 -7.00 7.32 -5.90
CA ASP A 170 -7.63 8.52 -6.43
C ASP A 170 -6.89 9.75 -5.91
N ALA A 171 -6.26 10.48 -6.84
CA ALA A 171 -5.51 11.70 -6.56
C ALA A 171 -6.22 12.96 -7.07
N GLU A 172 -7.51 12.85 -7.45
CA GLU A 172 -8.29 13.93 -8.05
C GLU A 172 -8.33 15.20 -7.18
N THR A 173 -8.47 15.02 -5.87
CA THR A 173 -8.54 16.10 -4.86
C THR A 173 -7.17 16.48 -4.30
N SER A 174 -6.11 15.74 -4.68
CA SER A 174 -4.81 15.90 -4.07
C SER A 174 -4.06 17.12 -4.56
N GLU A 175 -3.20 17.65 -3.68
CA GLU A 175 -2.37 18.82 -3.95
C GLU A 175 -0.94 18.57 -3.50
N VAL A 176 0.02 19.00 -4.33
CA VAL A 176 1.45 18.91 -4.02
C VAL A 176 1.94 20.29 -3.65
N HIS A 177 2.55 20.39 -2.46
CA HIS A 177 3.13 21.61 -1.90
C HIS A 177 4.60 21.34 -1.52
N PRO A 178 5.45 22.38 -1.40
CA PRO A 178 6.80 22.21 -0.87
C PRO A 178 6.82 21.61 0.55
N SER A 179 5.81 21.95 1.35
CA SER A 179 5.56 21.39 2.69
C SER A 179 4.11 21.67 3.07
N LEU A 180 3.45 20.75 3.78
CA LEU A 180 2.11 21.01 4.30
C LEU A 180 2.15 21.82 5.60
N SER A 181 1.22 22.77 5.70
CA SER A 181 0.90 23.44 6.96
C SER A 181 0.19 22.50 7.95
N ASP A 182 0.24 22.83 9.23
CA ASP A 182 -0.46 22.06 10.28
C ASP A 182 -1.98 22.03 10.02
N GLY A 183 -2.55 23.13 9.49
CA GLY A 183 -3.97 23.21 9.13
C GLY A 183 -4.35 22.28 7.98
N GLN A 184 -3.51 22.16 6.94
CA GLN A 184 -3.75 21.21 5.86
C GLN A 184 -3.74 19.76 6.36
N ARG A 185 -2.77 19.42 7.23
CA ARG A 185 -2.70 18.08 7.80
C ARG A 185 -3.90 17.79 8.70
N ALA A 186 -4.31 18.74 9.55
CA ALA A 186 -5.48 18.61 10.39
C ALA A 186 -6.76 18.40 9.56
N GLN A 187 -6.91 19.13 8.45
CA GLN A 187 -8.05 18.97 7.55
C GLN A 187 -8.11 17.56 6.92
N ASP A 188 -6.97 17.00 6.47
CA ASP A 188 -6.94 15.63 5.95
C ASP A 188 -7.31 14.59 7.02
N LEU A 189 -6.97 14.84 8.29
CA LEU A 189 -7.35 13.96 9.40
C LEU A 189 -8.84 14.05 9.75
N GLU A 190 -9.44 15.24 9.69
CA GLU A 190 -10.89 15.42 9.87
C GLU A 190 -11.66 14.65 8.78
N ILE A 191 -11.26 14.83 7.51
CA ILE A 191 -11.83 14.11 6.36
C ILE A 191 -11.66 12.60 6.52
N LEU A 192 -10.46 12.15 6.94
CA LEU A 192 -10.18 10.74 7.18
C LEU A 192 -11.16 10.12 8.19
N VAL A 193 -11.35 10.77 9.34
CA VAL A 193 -12.22 10.25 10.41
C VAL A 193 -13.65 10.12 9.91
N GLU A 194 -14.19 11.17 9.28
CA GLU A 194 -15.56 11.19 8.75
C GLU A 194 -15.77 10.07 7.71
N ASN A 195 -14.89 10.02 6.71
CA ASN A 195 -14.99 9.06 5.61
C ASN A 195 -14.77 7.61 6.06
N VAL A 196 -13.82 7.36 6.98
CA VAL A 196 -13.56 6.01 7.48
C VAL A 196 -14.71 5.54 8.37
N ALA A 197 -15.21 6.39 9.27
CA ALA A 197 -16.35 6.06 10.13
C ALA A 197 -17.60 5.75 9.29
N SER A 198 -17.95 6.62 8.35
CA SER A 198 -19.09 6.41 7.45
C SER A 198 -18.91 5.14 6.61
N GLY A 199 -17.76 4.97 5.96
CA GLY A 199 -17.49 3.78 5.14
C GLY A 199 -17.54 2.48 5.94
N MET A 200 -17.23 2.52 7.23
CA MET A 200 -17.30 1.38 8.13
C MET A 200 -18.71 1.02 8.58
N VAL A 201 -19.50 2.02 8.95
CA VAL A 201 -20.92 1.84 9.31
C VAL A 201 -21.70 1.30 8.11
N ASP A 202 -21.51 1.90 6.93
CA ASP A 202 -22.14 1.44 5.69
C ASP A 202 -21.80 -0.02 5.37
N LEU A 203 -20.53 -0.39 5.56
CA LEU A 203 -20.08 -1.74 5.34
C LEU A 203 -20.71 -2.71 6.35
N ALA A 204 -20.74 -2.35 7.63
CA ALA A 204 -21.38 -3.16 8.66
C ALA A 204 -22.87 -3.38 8.37
N ALA A 205 -23.59 -2.33 7.99
CA ALA A 205 -24.99 -2.40 7.60
C ALA A 205 -25.20 -3.30 6.37
N SER A 206 -24.38 -3.14 5.31
CA SER A 206 -24.46 -3.96 4.10
C SER A 206 -24.20 -5.46 4.34
N LEU A 207 -23.44 -5.79 5.40
CA LEU A 207 -23.15 -7.16 5.83
C LEU A 207 -24.16 -7.69 6.85
N GLY A 208 -25.23 -6.94 7.15
CA GLY A 208 -26.24 -7.30 8.14
C GLY A 208 -25.68 -7.45 9.56
N ARG A 209 -24.67 -6.65 9.92
CA ARG A 209 -24.09 -6.67 11.27
C ARG A 209 -25.05 -6.01 12.27
N PRO A 210 -25.01 -6.41 13.55
CA PRO A 210 -25.82 -5.79 14.60
C PRO A 210 -25.47 -4.31 14.76
N PRO A 211 -26.45 -3.39 14.95
CA PRO A 211 -26.20 -1.96 15.10
C PRO A 211 -25.26 -1.60 16.25
N GLU A 212 -25.15 -2.47 17.27
CA GLU A 212 -24.27 -2.27 18.43
C GLU A 212 -22.78 -2.21 18.05
N ILE A 213 -22.40 -2.71 16.87
CA ILE A 213 -21.01 -2.62 16.38
C ILE A 213 -20.66 -1.19 15.93
N GLU A 214 -21.64 -0.37 15.53
CA GLU A 214 -21.41 0.95 14.94
C GLU A 214 -20.65 1.88 15.88
N GLU A 215 -21.02 1.90 17.17
CA GLU A 215 -20.33 2.70 18.20
C GLU A 215 -18.84 2.32 18.30
N GLN A 216 -18.53 1.02 18.24
CA GLN A 216 -17.15 0.54 18.23
C GLN A 216 -16.42 0.99 16.95
N LEU A 217 -17.05 0.88 15.78
CA LEU A 217 -16.41 1.24 14.50
C LEU A 217 -16.13 2.74 14.41
N ILE A 218 -17.05 3.57 14.90
CA ILE A 218 -16.87 5.03 15.00
C ILE A 218 -15.74 5.34 15.96
N ALA A 219 -15.71 4.71 17.14
CA ALA A 219 -14.62 4.90 18.11
C ALA A 219 -13.24 4.52 17.51
N GLU A 220 -13.16 3.40 16.79
CA GLU A 220 -11.92 2.99 16.11
C GLU A 220 -11.46 4.02 15.05
N ALA A 221 -12.39 4.62 14.31
CA ALA A 221 -12.07 5.69 13.35
C ALA A 221 -11.59 6.98 14.06
N MET A 222 -12.21 7.32 15.20
CA MET A 222 -11.82 8.48 16.01
C MET A 222 -10.42 8.35 16.63
N GLU A 223 -9.86 7.15 16.73
CA GLU A 223 -8.48 6.93 17.19
C GLU A 223 -7.42 7.25 16.11
N LEU A 224 -7.80 7.34 14.83
CA LEU A 224 -6.86 7.52 13.73
C LEU A 224 -5.97 8.78 13.85
N PRO A 225 -6.50 9.95 14.24
CA PRO A 225 -5.68 11.15 14.42
C PRO A 225 -4.61 10.97 15.48
N SER A 226 -4.93 10.32 16.61
CA SER A 226 -3.94 10.07 17.67
C SER A 226 -2.84 9.11 17.22
N ARG A 227 -3.17 8.09 16.41
CA ARG A 227 -2.17 7.20 15.81
C ARG A 227 -1.29 7.94 14.81
N TYR A 228 -1.89 8.80 13.99
CA TYR A 228 -1.16 9.67 13.08
C TYR A 228 -0.20 10.59 13.83
N GLU A 229 -0.66 11.27 14.89
CA GLU A 229 0.16 12.17 15.70
C GLU A 229 1.31 11.42 16.36
N ALA A 230 1.04 10.25 16.94
CA ALA A 230 2.08 9.41 17.55
C ALA A 230 3.18 9.04 16.55
N LEU A 231 2.80 8.59 15.36
CA LEU A 231 3.74 8.26 14.30
C LEU A 231 4.46 9.51 13.76
N TRP A 232 3.74 10.61 13.53
CA TRP A 232 4.32 11.86 13.07
C TRP A 232 5.37 12.39 14.04
N GLU A 233 5.07 12.41 15.33
CA GLU A 233 6.00 12.77 16.40
C GLU A 233 7.18 11.79 16.45
N ALA A 234 6.96 10.47 16.37
CA ALA A 234 8.06 9.51 16.37
C ALA A 234 9.07 9.74 15.21
N LEU A 235 8.59 10.24 14.07
CA LEU A 235 9.42 10.54 12.90
C LEU A 235 10.11 11.91 12.94
N HIS A 236 9.53 12.91 13.60
CA HIS A 236 10.03 14.29 13.58
C HIS A 236 10.62 14.76 14.91
N ALA A 237 10.25 14.12 16.03
CA ALA A 237 10.73 14.49 17.35
C ALA A 237 12.20 14.09 17.56
N GLN A 238 12.87 14.85 18.42
CA GLN A 238 14.22 14.52 18.92
C GLN A 238 14.16 14.25 20.43
N PRO A 239 13.55 13.12 20.85
CA PRO A 239 13.34 12.84 22.26
C PRO A 239 14.66 12.73 23.01
N GLN A 240 14.66 13.21 24.26
CA GLN A 240 15.81 13.14 25.16
C GLN A 240 15.58 12.06 26.20
N PHE A 241 16.53 11.15 26.35
CA PHE A 241 16.49 10.02 27.28
C PHE A 241 17.70 10.06 28.23
N ALA A 242 17.62 9.42 29.38
CA ALA A 242 18.84 9.16 30.15
C ALA A 242 19.71 8.12 29.41
N PHE A 243 21.04 8.20 29.51
CA PHE A 243 21.95 7.26 28.84
C PHE A 243 21.66 5.77 29.17
N GLY A 244 21.06 5.48 30.33
CA GLY A 244 20.67 4.12 30.73
C GLY A 244 19.40 3.57 30.08
N ASP A 245 18.59 4.39 29.41
CA ASP A 245 17.28 4.00 28.86
C ASP A 245 17.36 3.36 27.46
N ARG A 246 18.34 2.48 27.24
CA ARG A 246 18.56 1.84 25.92
C ARG A 246 17.33 1.06 25.41
N TYR A 247 16.53 0.51 26.31
CA TYR A 247 15.27 -0.17 25.99
C TYR A 247 14.22 0.74 25.33
N ARG A 248 14.25 2.06 25.58
CA ARG A 248 13.31 3.01 24.95
C ARG A 248 13.64 3.26 23.48
N ILE A 249 14.93 3.31 23.16
CA ILE A 249 15.41 3.43 21.77
C ILE A 249 15.00 2.18 20.99
N GLU A 250 15.26 1.00 21.54
CA GLU A 250 14.84 -0.28 20.93
C GLU A 250 13.32 -0.39 20.78
N GLY A 251 12.55 0.10 21.76
CA GLY A 251 11.10 0.18 21.69
C GLY A 251 10.60 1.08 20.55
N THR A 252 11.16 2.29 20.43
CA THR A 252 10.79 3.26 19.38
C THR A 252 11.12 2.71 17.99
N VAL A 253 12.29 2.10 17.83
CA VAL A 253 12.69 1.45 16.57
C VAL A 253 11.76 0.29 16.23
N ARG A 254 11.33 -0.51 17.22
CA ARG A 254 10.37 -1.60 17.00
C ARG A 254 9.00 -1.07 16.56
N GLU A 255 8.48 -0.05 17.23
CA GLU A 255 7.19 0.57 16.90
C GLU A 255 7.17 1.13 15.47
N LEU A 256 8.23 1.83 15.06
CA LEU A 256 8.37 2.29 13.66
C LEU A 256 8.40 1.13 12.66
N ASN A 257 9.11 0.05 12.99
CA ASN A 257 9.14 -1.14 12.13
C ASN A 257 7.78 -1.84 12.04
N ASP A 258 7.04 -1.93 13.15
CA ASP A 258 5.70 -2.51 13.20
C ASP A 258 4.70 -1.69 12.36
N LEU A 259 4.95 -0.39 12.20
CA LEU A 259 4.22 0.53 11.32
C LEU A 259 4.75 0.54 9.86
N GLY A 260 5.77 -0.26 9.56
CA GLY A 260 6.35 -0.42 8.22
C GLY A 260 7.43 0.59 7.85
N PHE A 261 7.93 1.39 8.80
CA PHE A 261 9.03 2.34 8.58
C PHE A 261 10.39 1.66 8.78
N VAL A 262 11.38 2.11 8.00
CA VAL A 262 12.78 1.67 8.14
C VAL A 262 13.58 2.77 8.83
N VAL A 263 14.20 2.42 9.95
CA VAL A 263 15.15 3.30 10.63
C VAL A 263 16.54 3.06 10.04
N ASP A 264 17.04 4.01 9.26
CA ASP A 264 18.35 3.94 8.60
C ASP A 264 19.49 4.22 9.57
N GLU A 265 19.34 5.27 10.39
CA GLU A 265 20.36 5.67 11.35
C GLU A 265 19.76 6.10 12.69
N VAL A 266 20.39 5.63 13.76
CA VAL A 266 20.10 6.02 15.14
C VAL A 266 21.29 6.84 15.65
N SER A 267 21.14 8.16 15.68
CA SER A 267 22.17 9.05 16.21
C SER A 267 21.86 9.40 17.68
N LEU A 268 22.81 9.14 18.57
CA LEU A 268 22.76 9.51 19.98
C LEU A 268 23.79 10.60 20.25
N ALA A 269 23.34 11.80 20.59
CA ALA A 269 24.20 12.91 20.98
C ALA A 269 23.96 13.29 22.44
N PRO A 270 24.97 13.72 23.22
CA PRO A 270 24.75 14.28 24.55
C PRO A 270 23.76 15.46 24.47
N ALA A 271 22.78 15.51 25.37
CA ALA A 271 21.84 16.62 25.43
C ALA A 271 22.54 17.87 26.01
N GLU A 272 22.46 18.99 25.29
CA GLU A 272 22.99 20.28 25.77
C GLU A 272 22.23 20.71 27.03
N GLY A 273 22.95 20.95 28.13
CA GLY A 273 22.40 21.35 29.44
C GLY A 273 22.49 20.31 30.56
N GLY A 274 22.93 19.07 30.28
CA GLY A 274 23.05 17.99 31.27
C GLY A 274 24.34 17.96 32.10
N GLY A 275 25.03 19.09 32.22
CA GLY A 275 26.31 19.19 32.92
C GLY A 275 26.21 19.98 34.23
N GLY A 276 26.13 19.27 35.35
CA GLY A 276 26.59 19.78 36.65
C GLY A 276 25.63 19.59 37.81
N GLY A 277 25.89 18.59 38.67
CA GLY A 277 25.27 18.52 40.00
C GLY A 277 25.24 17.11 40.60
N ASP A 278 26.34 16.74 41.24
CA ASP A 278 26.49 15.67 42.24
C ASP A 278 26.29 14.21 41.82
N GLY A 279 27.11 13.34 42.42
CA GLY A 279 27.36 11.97 41.98
C GLY A 279 26.12 11.08 41.85
N GLY A 280 25.89 10.53 40.65
CA GLY A 280 25.05 9.34 40.46
C GLY A 280 24.13 9.29 39.23
N GLY A 281 23.91 10.39 38.50
CA GLY A 281 22.97 10.41 37.36
C GLY A 281 23.67 10.39 36.00
N GLY A 282 23.45 9.34 35.20
CA GLY A 282 23.96 9.27 33.82
C GLY A 282 23.42 10.40 32.95
N GLY A 283 24.29 11.02 32.14
CA GLY A 283 23.95 12.17 31.30
C GLY A 283 22.79 11.88 30.34
N ALA A 284 21.99 12.89 30.03
CA ALA A 284 20.92 12.77 29.04
C ALA A 284 21.49 12.71 27.62
N VAL A 285 20.89 11.88 26.77
CA VAL A 285 21.17 11.72 25.34
C VAL A 285 19.96 12.12 24.53
N ARG A 286 20.19 12.91 23.48
CA ARG A 286 19.23 13.25 22.45
C ARG A 286 19.28 12.18 21.37
N LEU A 287 18.15 11.52 21.15
CA LEU A 287 17.97 10.59 20.04
C LEU A 287 17.52 11.37 18.80
N ARG A 288 18.20 11.12 17.68
CA ARG A 288 17.74 11.50 16.35
C ARG A 288 17.62 10.23 15.52
N LEU A 289 16.41 9.97 15.05
CA LEU A 289 16.13 8.88 14.11
C LEU A 289 16.14 9.48 12.71
N LEU A 290 16.99 8.94 11.85
CA LEU A 290 16.88 9.14 10.41
C LEU A 290 16.10 7.95 9.88
N VAL A 291 14.88 8.22 9.47
CA VAL A 291 14.02 7.24 8.83
C VAL A 291 14.24 7.32 7.34
N GLY A 292 14.67 6.21 6.77
CA GLY A 292 15.03 6.10 5.36
C GLY A 292 13.86 6.30 4.42
N GLU A 293 14.16 6.28 3.12
CA GLU A 293 13.14 6.13 2.09
C GLU A 293 12.40 4.79 2.34
N ARG A 294 11.06 4.84 2.32
CA ARG A 294 10.22 3.67 2.63
C ARG A 294 10.41 2.49 1.65
N ASN A 295 11.14 2.68 0.56
CA ASN A 295 11.46 1.66 -0.44
C ASN A 295 12.96 1.30 -0.48
N HIS A 296 13.74 1.62 0.56
CA HIS A 296 15.19 1.38 0.57
C HIS A 296 15.56 -0.08 0.27
N HIS A 297 14.97 -1.05 0.99
CA HIS A 297 15.28 -2.46 0.78
C HIS A 297 14.74 -2.96 -0.56
N ALA A 298 13.58 -2.47 -0.98
CA ALA A 298 13.00 -2.79 -2.28
C ALA A 298 13.93 -2.35 -3.42
N ARG A 299 14.41 -1.09 -3.41
CA ARG A 299 15.37 -0.57 -4.39
C ARG A 299 16.68 -1.35 -4.38
N TYR A 300 17.22 -1.62 -3.19
CA TYR A 300 18.46 -2.39 -3.07
C TYR A 300 18.32 -3.81 -3.62
N LEU A 301 17.21 -4.51 -3.33
CA LEU A 301 16.96 -5.83 -3.87
C LEU A 301 16.74 -5.79 -5.39
N GLU A 302 16.04 -4.79 -5.90
CA GLU A 302 15.82 -4.59 -7.34
C GLU A 302 17.16 -4.35 -8.07
N GLU A 303 18.04 -3.52 -7.54
CA GLU A 303 19.38 -3.29 -8.12
C GLU A 303 20.21 -4.59 -8.16
N LEU A 304 20.06 -5.45 -7.15
CA LEU A 304 20.77 -6.73 -7.08
C LEU A 304 20.19 -7.83 -7.98
N THR A 305 18.87 -7.83 -8.20
CA THR A 305 18.15 -9.01 -8.73
C THR A 305 17.24 -8.71 -9.92
N GLY A 306 16.91 -7.44 -10.15
CA GLY A 306 15.86 -6.99 -11.06
C GLY A 306 14.44 -7.26 -10.58
N LEU A 307 14.25 -7.71 -9.34
CA LEU A 307 12.95 -8.05 -8.79
C LEU A 307 12.27 -6.84 -8.15
N GLU A 308 11.20 -6.34 -8.77
CA GLU A 308 10.34 -5.29 -8.20
C GLU A 308 9.39 -5.90 -7.14
N VAL A 309 9.56 -5.53 -5.86
CA VAL A 309 8.74 -6.01 -4.73
C VAL A 309 8.42 -4.89 -3.73
N GLY A 310 7.51 -5.15 -2.79
CA GLY A 310 7.28 -4.27 -1.65
C GLY A 310 8.43 -4.27 -0.64
N GLU A 311 8.49 -3.27 0.23
CA GLU A 311 9.57 -3.08 1.20
C GLU A 311 9.64 -4.20 2.24
N GLY A 312 8.47 -4.60 2.77
CA GLY A 312 8.35 -5.71 3.73
C GLY A 312 8.76 -7.04 3.11
N GLN A 313 8.38 -7.28 1.85
CA GLN A 313 8.83 -8.43 1.07
C GLN A 313 10.34 -8.40 0.88
N ALA A 314 10.90 -7.26 0.45
CA ALA A 314 12.33 -7.11 0.19
C ALA A 314 13.18 -7.42 1.42
N ARG A 315 12.76 -6.96 2.59
CA ARG A 315 13.43 -7.24 3.86
C ARG A 315 13.53 -8.74 4.16
N ILE A 316 12.44 -9.46 3.94
CA ILE A 316 12.39 -10.92 4.13
C ILE A 316 13.31 -11.60 3.12
N LEU A 317 13.24 -11.22 1.84
CA LEU A 317 14.03 -11.81 0.77
C LEU A 317 15.53 -11.55 0.91
N LEU A 318 15.94 -10.35 1.31
CA LEU A 318 17.33 -10.02 1.61
C LEU A 318 17.85 -10.83 2.80
N GLY A 319 16.99 -11.11 3.79
CA GLY A 319 17.30 -12.02 4.88
C GLY A 319 17.56 -13.45 4.40
N ASP A 320 16.71 -13.96 3.51
CA ASP A 320 16.85 -15.29 2.90
C ASP A 320 18.12 -15.39 2.03
N LEU A 321 18.42 -14.37 1.22
CA LEU A 321 19.66 -14.27 0.44
C LEU A 321 20.89 -14.32 1.35
N ARG A 322 20.92 -13.54 2.44
CA ARG A 322 22.04 -13.56 3.40
C ARG A 322 22.19 -14.92 4.07
N ALA A 323 21.09 -15.62 4.35
CA ALA A 323 21.14 -16.98 4.88
C ALA A 323 21.76 -17.95 3.87
N HIS A 324 21.39 -17.86 2.60
CA HIS A 324 21.96 -18.67 1.51
C HIS A 324 23.45 -18.41 1.31
N GLN A 325 23.87 -17.14 1.30
CA GLN A 325 25.28 -16.76 1.22
C GLN A 325 26.11 -17.40 2.35
N ARG A 326 25.58 -17.43 3.57
CA ARG A 326 26.24 -18.08 4.73
C ARG A 326 26.30 -19.59 4.58
N ALA A 327 25.28 -20.22 4.01
CA ALA A 327 25.27 -21.66 3.78
C ALA A 327 26.35 -22.05 2.76
N ILE A 328 26.38 -21.38 1.60
CA ILE A 328 27.41 -21.59 0.57
C ILE A 328 28.81 -21.34 1.13
N ALA A 329 29.02 -20.26 1.89
CA ALA A 329 30.33 -19.95 2.46
C ALA A 329 30.85 -21.04 3.42
N ARG A 330 29.95 -21.80 4.08
CA ARG A 330 30.34 -22.94 4.93
C ARG A 330 30.71 -24.16 4.10
N GLU A 331 30.01 -24.41 3.00
CA GLU A 331 30.24 -25.57 2.12
C GLU A 331 31.45 -25.36 1.18
N HIS A 332 31.68 -24.11 0.77
CA HIS A 332 32.71 -23.71 -0.19
C HIS A 332 33.49 -22.46 0.31
N PRO A 333 34.42 -22.61 1.27
CA PRO A 333 35.09 -21.48 1.95
C PRO A 333 35.94 -20.55 1.07
N HIS A 334 36.15 -20.88 -0.21
CA HIS A 334 37.15 -20.23 -1.05
C HIS A 334 36.67 -19.74 -2.42
N ARG A 335 35.37 -19.79 -2.77
CA ARG A 335 35.04 -19.70 -4.21
C ARG A 335 33.70 -19.16 -4.69
N VAL A 336 32.90 -18.45 -3.90
CA VAL A 336 31.66 -17.87 -4.45
C VAL A 336 31.70 -16.36 -4.35
N GLY A 337 31.79 -15.70 -5.51
CA GLY A 337 31.62 -14.25 -5.62
C GLY A 337 30.17 -13.85 -5.29
N GLU A 338 29.96 -12.60 -4.89
CA GLU A 338 28.63 -12.10 -4.51
C GLU A 338 27.58 -12.33 -5.62
N GLU A 339 27.93 -12.04 -6.88
CA GLU A 339 27.07 -12.26 -8.05
C GLU A 339 26.68 -13.74 -8.23
N GLU A 340 27.62 -14.67 -8.02
CA GLU A 340 27.37 -16.10 -8.16
C GLU A 340 26.45 -16.60 -7.04
N ALA A 341 26.60 -16.09 -5.81
CA ALA A 341 25.71 -16.41 -4.71
C ALA A 341 24.29 -15.87 -4.92
N ILE A 342 24.15 -14.67 -5.49
CA ILE A 342 22.85 -14.09 -5.86
C ILE A 342 22.19 -14.93 -6.96
N ALA A 343 22.92 -15.23 -8.04
CA ALA A 343 22.41 -16.04 -9.15
C ALA A 343 21.96 -17.44 -8.70
N SER A 344 22.79 -18.10 -7.87
CA SER A 344 22.48 -19.39 -7.24
C SER A 344 21.23 -19.28 -6.37
N TRP A 345 21.13 -18.29 -5.48
CA TRP A 345 19.95 -18.08 -4.65
C TRP A 345 18.68 -17.90 -5.49
N MET A 346 18.74 -17.06 -6.53
CA MET A 346 17.59 -16.81 -7.41
C MET A 346 17.14 -18.09 -8.12
N HIS A 347 18.07 -18.87 -8.64
CA HIS A 347 17.79 -20.07 -9.45
C HIS A 347 17.36 -21.26 -8.59
N ASP A 348 18.09 -21.54 -7.51
CA ASP A 348 17.97 -22.78 -6.73
C ASP A 348 16.99 -22.64 -5.56
N VAL A 349 16.81 -21.43 -5.03
CA VAL A 349 16.02 -21.18 -3.81
C VAL A 349 14.77 -20.37 -4.11
N LEU A 350 14.94 -19.12 -4.57
CA LEU A 350 13.84 -18.16 -4.70
C LEU A 350 12.82 -18.62 -5.75
N THR A 351 13.24 -18.84 -6.99
CA THR A 351 12.30 -19.17 -8.09
C THR A 351 11.54 -20.49 -7.84
N PRO A 352 12.20 -21.59 -7.42
CA PRO A 352 11.49 -22.81 -7.06
C PRO A 352 10.60 -22.63 -5.82
N GLY A 353 11.08 -21.91 -4.81
CA GLY A 353 10.33 -21.60 -3.60
C GLY A 353 9.04 -20.84 -3.87
N MET A 354 9.11 -19.78 -4.67
CA MET A 354 7.95 -19.00 -5.13
C MET A 354 6.93 -19.85 -5.86
N ARG A 355 7.35 -20.67 -6.84
CA ARG A 355 6.42 -21.55 -7.56
C ARG A 355 5.70 -22.53 -6.62
N ARG A 356 6.45 -23.16 -5.72
CA ARG A 356 5.91 -24.17 -4.78
C ARG A 356 4.97 -23.54 -3.76
N ALA A 357 5.35 -22.40 -3.19
CA ALA A 357 4.53 -21.67 -2.24
C ALA A 357 3.24 -21.14 -2.91
N HIS A 358 3.35 -20.59 -4.11
CA HIS A 358 2.18 -20.10 -4.86
C HIS A 358 1.20 -21.23 -5.19
N ALA A 359 1.70 -22.41 -5.56
CA ALA A 359 0.88 -23.60 -5.77
C ALA A 359 0.19 -24.06 -4.46
N ALA A 360 0.89 -24.02 -3.32
CA ALA A 360 0.33 -24.38 -2.01
C ALA A 360 -0.86 -23.49 -1.62
N VAL A 361 -0.82 -22.21 -1.98
CA VAL A 361 -1.94 -21.27 -1.78
C VAL A 361 -2.92 -21.20 -2.96
N ARG A 362 -2.93 -22.21 -3.84
CA ARG A 362 -3.83 -22.30 -5.02
C ARG A 362 -3.72 -21.10 -5.96
N HIS A 363 -2.52 -20.59 -6.15
CA HIS A 363 -2.19 -19.43 -7.00
C HIS A 363 -2.87 -18.11 -6.60
N VAL A 364 -3.26 -17.99 -5.33
CA VAL A 364 -3.86 -16.77 -4.77
C VAL A 364 -2.76 -15.77 -4.45
N GLY A 365 -2.98 -14.50 -4.78
CA GLY A 365 -2.00 -13.43 -4.60
C GLY A 365 -0.78 -13.59 -5.51
N THR A 366 0.33 -12.96 -5.14
CA THR A 366 1.58 -12.99 -5.92
C THR A 366 2.48 -14.16 -5.48
N PRO A 367 3.31 -14.72 -6.39
CA PRO A 367 4.27 -15.75 -6.02
C PRO A 367 5.30 -15.30 -4.98
N VAL A 368 5.69 -14.02 -5.02
CA VAL A 368 6.62 -13.43 -4.05
C VAL A 368 5.99 -13.43 -2.66
N GLN A 369 4.76 -12.95 -2.53
CA GLN A 369 4.09 -12.91 -1.23
C GLN A 369 3.88 -14.32 -0.67
N ALA A 370 3.51 -15.29 -1.51
CA ALA A 370 3.37 -16.68 -1.09
C ALA A 370 4.70 -17.26 -0.55
N TYR A 371 5.83 -16.89 -1.15
CA TYR A 371 7.14 -17.29 -0.65
C TYR A 371 7.50 -16.62 0.69
N CYS A 372 7.22 -15.32 0.86
CA CYS A 372 7.37 -14.65 2.14
C CYS A 372 6.52 -15.31 3.24
N ASP A 373 5.28 -15.66 2.91
CA ASP A 373 4.35 -16.37 3.80
C ASP A 373 4.91 -17.76 4.17
N LEU A 374 5.49 -18.50 3.21
CA LEU A 374 6.16 -19.78 3.47
C LEU A 374 7.33 -19.64 4.46
N LEU A 375 8.16 -18.62 4.29
CA LEU A 375 9.30 -18.36 5.17
C LEU A 375 8.85 -18.03 6.60
N GLU A 376 7.78 -17.23 6.75
CA GLU A 376 7.17 -16.95 8.05
C GLU A 376 6.62 -18.22 8.71
N VAL A 377 5.83 -19.02 7.97
CA VAL A 377 5.25 -20.27 8.48
C VAL A 377 6.36 -21.23 8.94
N ARG A 378 7.43 -21.37 8.16
CA ARG A 378 8.59 -22.20 8.53
C ARG A 378 9.25 -21.72 9.81
N TRP A 379 9.45 -20.41 9.96
CA TRP A 379 10.03 -19.82 11.16
C TRP A 379 9.17 -20.08 12.40
N LEU A 380 7.87 -19.80 12.34
CA LEU A 380 6.93 -20.02 13.46
C LEU A 380 6.87 -21.48 13.89
N LEU A 381 6.79 -22.41 12.94
CA LEU A 381 6.78 -23.84 13.25
C LEU A 381 8.11 -24.31 13.85
N SER A 382 9.23 -23.75 13.38
CA SER A 382 10.55 -24.09 13.91
C SER A 382 10.75 -23.56 15.32
N GLU A 383 10.23 -22.37 15.63
CA GLU A 383 10.22 -21.82 16.98
C GLU A 383 9.42 -22.71 17.93
N GLN A 384 8.21 -23.11 17.52
CA GLN A 384 7.36 -24.01 18.32
C GLN A 384 7.98 -25.39 18.55
N ALA A 385 8.70 -25.92 17.56
CA ALA A 385 9.38 -27.21 17.64
C ALA A 385 10.75 -27.14 18.34
N GLY A 386 11.32 -25.94 18.51
CA GLY A 386 12.69 -25.74 18.99
C GLY A 386 13.78 -26.25 18.02
N ALA A 387 13.42 -26.53 16.77
CA ALA A 387 14.31 -27.05 15.72
C ALA A 387 13.74 -26.74 14.33
N ASP A 388 14.59 -26.72 13.30
CA ASP A 388 14.14 -26.51 11.91
C ASP A 388 13.21 -27.65 11.45
N VAL A 389 11.98 -27.31 11.05
CA VAL A 389 10.98 -28.26 10.55
C VAL A 389 11.13 -28.59 9.06
N GLY A 390 11.93 -27.81 8.33
CA GLY A 390 12.15 -27.96 6.90
C GLY A 390 11.01 -27.43 6.02
N THR A 391 11.28 -27.33 4.72
CA THR A 391 10.38 -26.69 3.74
C THR A 391 9.12 -27.50 3.45
N GLU A 392 9.19 -28.83 3.41
CA GLU A 392 8.03 -29.68 3.12
C GLU A 392 6.94 -29.52 4.18
N ARG A 393 7.33 -29.56 5.46
CA ARG A 393 6.39 -29.38 6.56
C ARG A 393 5.76 -27.99 6.57
N ALA A 394 6.53 -26.97 6.22
CA ALA A 394 6.03 -25.60 6.13
C ALA A 394 5.04 -25.43 4.96
N LEU A 395 5.28 -26.08 3.81
CA LEU A 395 4.37 -26.06 2.67
C LEU A 395 3.03 -26.73 2.98
N GLU A 396 3.05 -27.88 3.66
CA GLU A 396 1.82 -28.54 4.13
C GLU A 396 1.00 -27.60 5.03
N ALA A 397 1.67 -26.97 6.01
CA ALA A 397 1.02 -26.04 6.93
C ALA A 397 0.45 -24.80 6.21
N LEU A 398 1.19 -24.26 5.23
CA LEU A 398 0.73 -23.14 4.40
C LEU A 398 -0.52 -23.52 3.58
N ALA A 399 -0.56 -24.74 3.02
CA ALA A 399 -1.68 -25.21 2.20
C ALA A 399 -2.96 -25.50 3.00
N GLU A 400 -2.81 -26.06 4.21
CA GLU A 400 -3.95 -26.48 5.04
C GLU A 400 -4.45 -25.37 5.96
N ARG A 401 -3.59 -24.87 6.84
CA ARG A 401 -3.95 -23.87 7.86
C ARG A 401 -2.69 -23.25 8.45
N ALA A 402 -2.30 -22.08 7.93
CA ALA A 402 -1.21 -21.30 8.50
C ALA A 402 -1.41 -21.06 10.02
N PRO A 403 -0.31 -20.96 10.82
CA PRO A 403 -0.37 -20.71 12.26
C PRO A 403 -1.26 -19.51 12.61
N THR A 404 -1.83 -19.50 13.83
CA THR A 404 -2.76 -18.44 14.23
C THR A 404 -2.16 -17.04 14.19
N ASP A 405 -0.88 -16.94 14.52
CA ASP A 405 -0.14 -15.68 14.57
C ASP A 405 0.52 -15.35 13.22
N SER A 406 0.45 -16.25 12.24
CA SER A 406 0.98 -16.02 10.90
C SER A 406 0.09 -15.05 10.14
N ALA A 407 0.72 -14.06 9.53
CA ALA A 407 0.05 -13.09 8.70
C ALA A 407 -0.44 -13.73 7.37
N ALA A 408 0.13 -14.87 6.96
CA ALA A 408 -0.37 -15.72 5.86
C ALA A 408 -1.81 -16.23 6.09
N ARG A 409 -2.27 -16.32 7.35
CA ARG A 409 -3.65 -16.72 7.66
C ARG A 409 -4.68 -15.72 7.13
N ALA A 410 -4.30 -14.45 6.98
CA ALA A 410 -5.16 -13.42 6.38
C ALA A 410 -5.46 -13.72 4.90
N LEU A 411 -4.53 -14.35 4.16
CA LEU A 411 -4.71 -14.75 2.76
C LEU A 411 -5.70 -15.91 2.61
N VAL A 412 -5.70 -16.87 3.53
CA VAL A 412 -6.61 -18.03 3.48
C VAL A 412 -8.08 -17.61 3.64
N ALA A 413 -8.34 -16.56 4.45
CA ALA A 413 -9.69 -15.99 4.58
C ALA A 413 -10.22 -15.39 3.26
N ASP A 414 -9.33 -15.03 2.34
CA ASP A 414 -9.68 -14.42 1.05
C ASP A 414 -10.18 -15.45 0.01
N THR A 415 -9.88 -16.73 0.22
CA THR A 415 -10.19 -17.81 -0.74
C THR A 415 -11.56 -18.47 -0.58
N ALA A 416 -12.34 -18.12 0.47
CA ALA A 416 -13.44 -18.97 0.92
C ALA A 416 -14.84 -18.67 0.34
N SER A 417 -15.08 -17.57 -0.40
CA SER A 417 -16.36 -17.36 -1.10
C SER A 417 -16.33 -16.14 -2.05
N GLU A 418 -16.97 -16.27 -3.21
CA GLU A 418 -17.40 -15.11 -4.02
C GLU A 418 -18.37 -14.27 -3.19
N LEU A 419 -18.12 -12.96 -3.08
CA LEU A 419 -19.08 -12.01 -2.52
C LEU A 419 -19.99 -11.54 -3.66
N PRO A 420 -21.31 -11.42 -3.44
CA PRO A 420 -22.18 -10.82 -4.42
C PRO A 420 -21.75 -9.37 -4.69
N ILE A 421 -21.74 -8.99 -5.97
CA ILE A 421 -21.57 -7.60 -6.40
C ILE A 421 -22.78 -6.83 -5.88
N VAL A 422 -22.56 -5.92 -4.92
CA VAL A 422 -23.60 -5.01 -4.46
C VAL A 422 -23.76 -3.93 -5.52
N ALA A 423 -24.93 -3.88 -6.17
CA ALA A 423 -25.25 -2.83 -7.13
C ALA A 423 -25.18 -1.45 -6.44
N PRO A 424 -24.72 -0.39 -7.12
CA PRO A 424 -24.79 0.95 -6.57
C PRO A 424 -26.25 1.33 -6.27
N ASP A 425 -26.46 2.03 -5.17
CA ASP A 425 -27.76 2.55 -4.75
C ASP A 425 -28.29 3.51 -5.83
N PRO A 426 -29.51 3.32 -6.36
CA PRO A 426 -30.01 4.14 -7.46
C PRO A 426 -30.58 5.45 -6.93
N GLU A 427 -29.79 6.33 -6.31
CA GLU A 427 -30.22 7.71 -5.98
C GLU A 427 -29.04 8.61 -5.55
N VAL A 428 -28.21 9.03 -6.50
CA VAL A 428 -27.48 10.30 -6.39
C VAL A 428 -27.92 11.16 -7.59
N PRO A 429 -28.83 12.12 -7.41
CA PRO A 429 -29.16 13.05 -8.49
C PRO A 429 -27.91 13.88 -8.81
N PRO A 430 -27.67 14.21 -10.10
CA PRO A 430 -26.54 15.06 -10.46
C PRO A 430 -26.68 16.41 -9.75
N THR A 431 -25.60 16.85 -9.11
CA THR A 431 -25.45 18.23 -8.63
C THR A 431 -25.74 19.19 -9.79
N PRO A 432 -26.62 20.18 -9.63
CA PRO A 432 -26.86 21.16 -10.68
C PRO A 432 -25.58 21.97 -10.94
N ASP A 433 -25.30 22.23 -12.22
CA ASP A 433 -24.19 23.07 -12.65
C ASP A 433 -24.20 24.42 -11.91
N PRO A 434 -23.02 24.99 -11.57
CA PRO A 434 -22.96 26.32 -11.00
C PRO A 434 -23.53 27.33 -11.98
N GLU A 435 -24.60 28.03 -11.59
CA GLU A 435 -25.22 29.10 -12.36
C GLU A 435 -24.16 30.12 -12.79
N VAL A 436 -23.97 30.26 -14.11
CA VAL A 436 -23.20 31.35 -14.70
C VAL A 436 -23.98 32.65 -14.48
N PRO A 437 -23.42 33.65 -13.76
CA PRO A 437 -24.11 34.91 -13.57
C PRO A 437 -24.25 35.62 -14.93
N PRO A 438 -25.40 36.29 -15.20
CA PRO A 438 -25.60 36.96 -16.47
C PRO A 438 -24.59 38.10 -16.65
N THR A 439 -23.97 38.13 -17.83
CA THR A 439 -23.15 39.24 -18.32
C THR A 439 -23.93 40.55 -18.24
N PRO A 440 -23.35 41.64 -17.69
CA PRO A 440 -24.01 42.93 -17.69
C PRO A 440 -24.08 43.47 -19.12
N ASP A 441 -25.30 43.79 -19.56
CA ASP A 441 -25.57 44.46 -20.82
C ASP A 441 -24.78 45.78 -20.90
N ARG A 442 -24.13 46.00 -22.04
CA ARG A 442 -23.54 47.28 -22.40
C ARG A 442 -24.66 48.30 -22.63
N ALA A 443 -24.70 49.35 -21.81
CA ALA A 443 -25.22 50.67 -22.17
C ALA A 443 -24.34 51.75 -21.53
#